data_AF-A0A0K2RRH3-F1
#
_entry.id   AF-A0A0K2RRH3-F1
#
_cell.length_a   1.000
_cell.length_b   1.000
_cell.length_c   1.000
_cell.angle_alpha   90.00
_cell.angle_beta   90.00
_cell.angle_gamma   90.00
#
_symmetry.space_group_name_H-M   'P 1'
#
loop_
_entity.id
_entity.type
_entity.pdbx_description
1 polymer ?
#
loop_
_entity_poly.entity_id
_entity_poly.type
_entity_poly.pdbx_seq_one_letter_code
_entity_poly.pdbx_strand_id
1 'polypeptide(L)'
;MLISYLVAGTLIIVVMWALGEMAAANPNSGAFSVYAEKAMGRTAGSTVGWLWWLQLVVVIAAEALGAAGLLFSVWPVIPVWALALVFMVAFTAINLAGVRNFGEFEFWFAILKVAAIVAFLVIGAALLFGWLPGVASPASQT
;
A
#
# COMPACT_ATOMS: atom_id res chain seq x y z
N MET A 1 -5.63 -17.88 10.21
CA MET A 1 -5.34 -16.43 10.21
C MET A 1 -3.92 -16.15 10.71
N LEU A 2 -3.54 -16.52 11.93
CA LEU A 2 -2.16 -16.26 12.41
C LEU A 2 -1.09 -17.01 11.59
N ILE A 3 -1.22 -18.33 11.41
CA ILE A 3 -0.27 -19.13 10.64
C ILE A 3 -0.18 -18.65 9.18
N SER A 4 -1.33 -18.33 8.56
CA SER A 4 -1.37 -17.80 7.19
C SER A 4 -0.65 -16.45 7.08
N TYR A 5 -0.77 -15.56 8.08
CA TYR A 5 -0.04 -14.29 8.09
C TYR A 5 1.47 -14.50 8.27
N LEU A 6 1.88 -15.42 9.14
CA LEU A 6 3.30 -15.73 9.32
C LEU A 6 3.93 -16.31 8.06
N VAL A 7 3.24 -17.25 7.40
CA VAL A 7 3.70 -17.86 6.15
C VAL A 7 3.75 -16.82 5.03
N ALA A 8 2.68 -16.04 4.83
CA ALA A 8 2.64 -15.01 3.79
C ALA A 8 3.66 -13.91 4.05
N GLY A 9 3.79 -13.44 5.30
CA GLY A 9 4.76 -12.42 5.68
C GLY A 9 6.21 -12.88 5.44
N THR A 10 6.53 -14.09 5.86
CA THR A 10 7.87 -14.66 5.64
C THR A 10 8.18 -14.80 4.15
N LEU A 11 7.21 -15.28 3.35
CA LEU A 11 7.36 -15.40 1.91
C LEU A 11 7.62 -14.03 1.26
N ILE A 12 6.88 -12.99 1.64
CA ILE A 12 7.07 -11.64 1.13
C ILE A 12 8.46 -11.11 1.47
N ILE A 13 8.96 -11.35 2.69
CA ILE A 13 10.31 -10.93 3.10
C ILE A 13 11.37 -11.59 2.21
N VAL A 14 11.27 -12.90 1.98
CA VAL A 14 12.21 -13.64 1.12
C VAL A 14 12.17 -13.11 -0.32
N VAL A 15 10.98 -12.86 -0.86
CA VAL A 15 10.82 -12.31 -2.22
C VAL A 15 11.41 -10.90 -2.32
N MET A 16 11.12 -10.02 -1.37
CA MET A 16 11.66 -8.65 -1.37
C MET A 16 13.18 -8.63 -1.22
N TRP A 17 13.74 -9.55 -0.42
CA TRP A 17 15.18 -9.68 -0.28
C TRP A 17 15.85 -10.12 -1.59
N ALA A 18 15.32 -11.16 -2.24
CA ALA A 18 15.81 -11.62 -3.54
C ALA A 18 15.70 -10.54 -4.63
N LEU A 19 14.60 -9.79 -4.64
CA LEU A 19 14.42 -8.64 -5.56
C LEU A 19 15.44 -7.52 -5.27
N GLY A 20 15.73 -7.25 -4.00
CA GLY A 20 16.75 -6.30 -3.59
C GLY A 20 18.15 -6.69 -4.06
N GLU A 21 18.52 -7.96 -3.93
CA GLU A 21 19.79 -8.49 -4.44
C GLU A 21 19.89 -8.39 -5.97
N MET A 22 18.81 -8.73 -6.69
CA MET A 22 18.75 -8.59 -8.15
C MET A 22 18.90 -7.14 -8.61
N ALA A 23 18.25 -6.20 -7.91
CA ALA A 23 18.34 -4.77 -8.20
C ALA A 23 19.74 -4.20 -7.90
N ALA A 24 20.40 -4.67 -6.85
CA ALA A 24 21.78 -4.29 -6.53
C ALA A 24 22.79 -4.85 -7.55
N ALA A 25 22.59 -6.09 -8.02
CA ALA A 25 23.48 -6.74 -8.98
C ALA A 25 23.34 -6.17 -10.41
N ASN A 26 22.14 -5.76 -10.80
CA ASN A 26 21.86 -5.13 -12.09
C ASN A 26 21.04 -3.86 -11.87
N PRO A 27 21.68 -2.68 -11.74
CA PRO A 27 20.99 -1.40 -11.55
C PRO A 27 20.32 -0.94 -12.86
N ASN A 28 19.33 -1.69 -13.33
CA ASN A 28 18.40 -1.26 -14.36
C ASN A 28 17.19 -0.63 -13.65
N SER A 29 16.81 0.59 -14.05
CA SER A 29 15.58 1.26 -13.61
C SER A 29 14.30 0.61 -14.16
N GLY A 30 14.40 -0.59 -14.73
CA GLY A 30 13.28 -1.31 -15.33
C GLY A 30 12.38 -1.95 -14.27
N ALA A 31 11.08 -2.05 -14.56
CA ALA A 31 10.13 -2.74 -13.70
C ALA A 31 10.52 -4.20 -13.45
N PHE A 32 9.93 -4.85 -12.45
CA PHE A 32 10.20 -6.26 -12.11
C PHE A 32 10.09 -7.24 -13.29
N SER A 33 9.30 -6.88 -14.31
CA SER A 33 9.21 -7.59 -15.59
C SER A 33 10.55 -7.74 -16.32
N VAL A 34 11.49 -6.81 -16.17
CA VAL A 34 12.82 -6.85 -16.80
C VAL A 34 13.70 -7.94 -16.18
N TYR A 35 13.59 -8.16 -14.87
CA TYR A 35 14.29 -9.26 -14.20
C TYR A 35 13.66 -10.60 -14.59
N ALA A 36 12.32 -10.67 -14.68
CA ALA A 36 11.61 -11.86 -15.14
C ALA A 36 11.94 -12.20 -16.61
N GLU A 37 12.04 -11.20 -17.48
CA GLU A 37 12.46 -11.38 -18.87
C GLU A 37 13.86 -11.96 -18.99
N LYS A 38 14.82 -11.42 -18.21
CA LYS A 38 16.20 -11.90 -18.20
C LYS A 38 16.32 -13.33 -17.67
N ALA A 39 15.52 -13.72 -16.67
CA ALA A 39 15.62 -15.02 -16.03
C ALA A 39 14.84 -16.13 -16.77
N MET A 40 13.65 -15.82 -17.31
CA MET A 40 12.70 -16.82 -17.84
C MET A 40 12.32 -16.60 -19.30
N GLY A 41 12.88 -15.57 -19.95
CA GLY A 41 12.63 -15.23 -21.35
C GLY A 41 11.50 -14.22 -21.57
N ARG A 42 11.36 -13.76 -22.82
CA ARG A 42 10.52 -12.62 -23.21
C ARG A 42 9.03 -12.79 -22.92
N THR A 43 8.51 -14.01 -23.01
CA THR A 43 7.09 -14.29 -22.71
C THR A 43 6.79 -14.09 -21.23
N ALA A 44 7.65 -14.60 -20.34
CA ALA A 44 7.50 -14.43 -18.89
C ALA A 44 7.60 -12.96 -18.48
N GLY A 45 8.54 -12.22 -19.06
CA GLY A 45 8.67 -10.77 -18.83
C GLY A 45 7.40 -9.99 -19.18
N SER A 46 6.83 -10.26 -20.36
CA SER A 46 5.57 -9.63 -20.79
C SER A 46 4.41 -9.94 -19.85
N THR A 47 4.23 -11.21 -19.48
CA THR A 47 3.17 -11.62 -18.54
C THR A 47 3.32 -10.94 -17.18
N VAL A 48 4.52 -10.93 -16.60
CA VAL A 48 4.79 -10.26 -15.32
C VAL A 48 4.54 -8.75 -15.41
N GLY A 49 4.90 -8.12 -16.54
CA GLY A 49 4.61 -6.72 -16.79
C GLY A 49 3.11 -6.41 -16.79
N TRP A 50 2.31 -7.23 -17.48
CA TRP A 50 0.85 -7.09 -17.49
C TRP A 50 0.23 -7.34 -16.13
N LEU A 51 0.67 -8.37 -15.40
CA LEU A 51 0.19 -8.64 -14.04
C LEU A 51 0.52 -7.50 -13.09
N TRP A 52 1.73 -6.95 -13.19
CA TRP A 52 2.13 -5.78 -12.41
C TRP A 52 1.26 -4.56 -12.70
N TRP A 53 1.01 -4.27 -13.98
CA TRP A 53 0.16 -3.15 -14.36
C TRP A 53 -1.28 -3.34 -13.89
N LEU A 54 -1.87 -4.53 -14.09
CA LEU A 54 -3.21 -4.85 -13.62
C LEU A 54 -3.33 -4.74 -12.10
N GLN A 55 -2.33 -5.23 -11.37
CA GLN A 55 -2.26 -5.09 -9.92
C GLN A 55 -2.33 -3.63 -9.50
N LEU A 56 -1.56 -2.74 -10.14
CA LEU A 56 -1.59 -1.31 -9.82
C LEU A 56 -2.96 -0.69 -10.08
N VAL A 57 -3.61 -1.02 -11.20
CA VAL A 57 -4.97 -0.53 -11.52
C VAL A 57 -5.98 -0.96 -10.46
N VAL A 58 -5.94 -2.24 -10.07
CA VAL A 58 -6.86 -2.80 -9.06
C VAL A 58 -6.63 -2.19 -7.68
N VAL A 59 -5.37 -2.02 -7.26
CA VAL A 59 -5.03 -1.43 -5.96
C VAL A 59 -5.50 0.02 -5.88
N ILE A 60 -5.23 0.83 -6.89
CA ILE A 60 -5.64 2.25 -6.89
C ILE A 60 -7.18 2.36 -6.82
N ALA A 61 -7.90 1.53 -7.58
CA ALA A 61 -9.36 1.50 -7.52
C ALA A 61 -9.88 1.09 -6.12
N ALA A 62 -9.26 0.08 -5.50
CA ALA A 62 -9.61 -0.37 -4.15
C ALA A 62 -9.33 0.72 -3.10
N GLU A 63 -8.18 1.40 -3.17
CA GLU A 63 -7.83 2.50 -2.28
C GLU A 63 -8.81 3.68 -2.43
N ALA A 64 -9.17 4.05 -3.67
CA ALA A 64 -10.13 5.12 -3.92
C ALA A 64 -11.52 4.81 -3.34
N LEU A 65 -11.99 3.56 -3.47
CA LEU A 65 -13.25 3.11 -2.87
C LEU A 65 -13.18 3.09 -1.35
N GLY A 66 -12.06 2.63 -0.77
CA GLY A 66 -11.82 2.65 0.67
C GLY A 66 -11.84 4.07 1.24
N ALA A 67 -11.14 5.00 0.61
CA ALA A 67 -11.13 6.41 0.98
C ALA A 67 -12.52 7.05 0.85
N ALA A 68 -13.25 6.75 -0.23
CA ALA A 68 -14.61 7.24 -0.43
C ALA A 68 -15.59 6.70 0.63
N GLY A 69 -15.46 5.43 1.01
CA GLY A 69 -16.25 4.82 2.08
C GLY A 69 -15.98 5.44 3.45
N LEU A 70 -14.70 5.70 3.77
CA LEU A 70 -14.32 6.40 5.00
C LEU A 70 -14.83 7.84 5.03
N LEU A 71 -14.77 8.56 3.91
CA LEU A 71 -15.27 9.93 3.86
C LEU A 71 -16.80 9.96 3.96
N PHE A 72 -17.49 9.00 3.35
CA PHE A 72 -18.95 8.86 3.45
C PHE A 72 -19.41 8.60 4.89
N SER A 73 -18.64 7.83 5.69
CA SER A 73 -19.01 7.57 7.09
C SER A 73 -18.94 8.81 7.98
N VAL A 74 -18.06 9.77 7.65
CA VAL A 74 -17.94 11.06 8.36
C VAL A 74 -18.85 12.14 7.75
N TRP A 75 -19.05 12.11 6.43
CA TRP A 75 -19.83 13.09 5.66
C TRP A 75 -20.76 12.39 4.65
N PRO A 76 -21.93 11.90 5.09
CA PRO A 76 -22.81 11.05 4.29
C PRO A 76 -23.70 11.83 3.29
N VAL A 77 -23.19 12.93 2.73
CA VAL A 77 -23.96 13.80 1.81
C VAL A 77 -23.75 13.39 0.35
N ILE A 78 -22.55 12.92 0.01
CA ILE A 78 -22.17 12.58 -1.37
C ILE A 78 -22.04 11.07 -1.50
N PRO A 79 -22.67 10.42 -2.51
CA PRO A 79 -22.59 8.97 -2.65
C PRO A 79 -21.16 8.51 -2.95
N VAL A 80 -20.81 7.31 -2.48
CA VAL A 80 -19.47 6.72 -2.56
C VAL A 80 -18.91 6.70 -3.98
N TRP A 81 -19.74 6.39 -4.99
CA TRP A 81 -19.30 6.35 -6.40
C TRP A 81 -18.84 7.72 -6.91
N ALA A 82 -19.49 8.80 -6.47
CA ALA A 82 -19.15 10.16 -6.89
C ALA A 82 -17.87 10.62 -6.18
N LEU A 83 -17.71 10.30 -4.89
CA LEU A 83 -16.47 10.57 -4.15
C LEU A 83 -15.28 9.81 -4.74
N ALA A 84 -15.45 8.53 -5.08
CA ALA A 84 -14.40 7.74 -5.73
C ALA A 84 -14.00 8.32 -7.09
N LEU A 85 -14.97 8.79 -7.88
CA LEU A 85 -14.70 9.45 -9.16
C LEU A 85 -13.91 10.75 -8.98
N VAL A 86 -14.27 11.57 -7.99
CA VAL A 86 -13.52 12.79 -7.65
C VAL A 86 -12.07 12.45 -7.26
N PHE A 87 -11.85 11.43 -6.43
CA PHE A 87 -10.50 10.99 -6.07
C PHE A 87 -9.70 10.53 -7.29
N MET A 88 -10.29 9.75 -8.20
CA MET A 88 -9.62 9.29 -9.41
C MET A 88 -9.25 10.44 -10.35
N VAL A 89 -10.13 11.43 -10.52
CA VAL A 89 -9.85 12.62 -11.33
C VAL A 89 -8.72 13.44 -10.71
N ALA A 90 -8.75 13.68 -9.41
CA ALA A 90 -7.71 14.41 -8.70
C ALA A 90 -6.36 13.67 -8.78
N PHE A 91 -6.34 12.36 -8.56
CA PHE A 91 -5.15 11.53 -8.67
C PHE A 91 -4.53 11.61 -10.07
N THR A 92 -5.36 11.51 -11.11
CA THR A 92 -4.92 11.62 -12.51
C THR A 92 -4.36 13.02 -12.81
N ALA A 93 -5.02 14.08 -12.34
CA ALA A 93 -4.56 15.44 -12.53
C ALA A 93 -3.21 15.70 -11.87
N ILE A 94 -3.02 15.22 -10.64
CA ILE A 94 -1.73 15.31 -9.92
C ILE A 94 -0.65 14.55 -10.67
N ASN A 95 -0.95 13.34 -11.16
CA ASN A 95 -0.01 12.52 -11.91
C ASN A 95 0.48 13.21 -13.19
N LEU A 96 -0.41 13.94 -13.88
CA LEU A 96 -0.07 14.71 -15.08
C LEU A 96 0.71 16.01 -14.78
N ALA A 97 0.42 16.68 -13.66
CA ALA A 97 1.07 17.95 -13.29
C ALA A 97 2.43 17.77 -12.59
N GLY A 98 2.71 16.60 -12.03
CA GLY A 98 3.71 16.39 -10.97
C GLY A 98 5.16 16.19 -11.38
N VAL A 99 5.57 16.37 -12.65
CA VAL A 99 6.92 15.95 -13.10
C VAL A 99 8.08 16.70 -12.40
N ARG A 100 7.83 17.85 -11.76
CA ARG A 100 8.90 18.70 -11.18
C ARG A 100 9.08 18.64 -9.66
N ASN A 101 8.07 18.22 -8.89
CA ASN A 101 8.13 18.15 -7.41
C ASN A 101 7.82 16.76 -6.84
N PHE A 102 7.72 15.73 -7.69
CA PHE A 102 7.32 14.38 -7.31
C PHE A 102 8.11 13.81 -6.11
N GLY A 103 9.44 14.00 -6.11
CA GLY A 103 10.30 13.46 -5.05
C GLY A 103 10.07 14.07 -3.66
N GLU A 104 9.77 15.37 -3.56
CA GLU A 104 9.46 16.00 -2.27
C GLU A 104 8.11 15.52 -1.75
N PHE A 105 7.09 15.46 -2.62
CA PHE A 105 5.76 14.96 -2.24
C PHE A 105 5.84 13.50 -1.77
N GLU A 106 6.57 12.64 -2.49
CA GLU A 106 6.75 11.24 -2.11
C GLU A 106 7.37 11.10 -0.71
N PHE A 107 8.39 11.92 -0.40
CA PHE A 107 9.00 11.94 0.93
C PHE A 107 8.01 12.34 2.03
N TRP A 108 7.23 13.41 1.83
CA TRP A 108 6.21 13.83 2.79
C TRP A 108 5.11 12.79 2.99
N PHE A 109 4.63 12.15 1.91
CA PHE A 109 3.66 11.07 1.97
C PHE A 109 4.22 9.81 2.66
N ALA A 110 5.49 9.49 2.45
CA ALA A 110 6.15 8.38 3.14
C ALA A 110 6.23 8.64 4.65
N ILE A 111 6.61 9.85 5.07
CA ILE A 111 6.61 10.25 6.49
C ILE A 111 5.20 10.11 7.09
N LEU A 112 4.17 10.62 6.40
CA LEU A 112 2.78 10.51 6.86
C LEU A 112 2.37 9.05 7.08
N LYS A 113 2.73 8.16 6.14
CA LYS A 113 2.45 6.72 6.25
C LYS A 113 3.13 6.11 7.47
N VAL A 114 4.42 6.40 7.69
CA VAL A 114 5.16 5.88 8.84
C VAL A 114 4.56 6.40 10.16
N ALA A 115 4.25 7.69 10.24
CA ALA A 115 3.63 8.30 11.40
C ALA A 115 2.27 7.66 11.73
N ALA A 116 1.45 7.36 10.72
CA ALA A 116 0.16 6.68 10.90
C ALA A 116 0.33 5.26 11.47
N ILE A 117 1.31 4.49 10.97
CA ILE A 117 1.61 3.14 11.50
C ILE A 117 2.07 3.22 12.95
N VAL A 118 2.99 4.14 13.27
CA VAL A 118 3.48 4.32 14.63
C VAL A 118 2.35 4.71 15.58
N ALA A 119 1.49 5.66 15.18
CA ALA A 119 0.33 6.05 15.97
C ALA A 119 -0.63 4.87 16.22
N PHE A 120 -0.91 4.06 15.19
CA PHE A 120 -1.74 2.87 15.32
C PHE A 120 -1.14 1.85 16.29
N LEU A 121 0.17 1.59 16.22
CA LEU A 121 0.86 0.69 17.13
C LEU A 121 0.85 1.18 18.58
N VAL A 122 1.05 2.48 18.79
CA VAL A 122 1.01 3.10 20.13
C VAL A 122 -0.39 2.99 20.72
N ILE A 123 -1.44 3.31 19.96
CA ILE A 123 -2.83 3.17 20.39
C ILE A 123 -3.17 1.70 20.68
N GLY A 124 -2.75 0.78 19.80
CA GLY A 124 -2.94 -0.65 20.00
C GLY A 124 -2.25 -1.18 21.26
N ALA A 125 -1.02 -0.75 21.53
CA ALA A 125 -0.30 -1.09 22.76
C ALA A 125 -0.98 -0.50 24.00
N ALA A 126 -1.41 0.77 23.95
CA ALA A 126 -2.14 1.40 25.04
C ALA A 126 -3.47 0.69 25.35
N LEU A 127 -4.17 0.17 24.34
CA LEU A 127 -5.36 -0.66 24.51
C LEU A 127 -5.04 -1.99 25.20
N LEU A 128 -3.96 -2.66 24.79
CA LEU A 128 -3.54 -3.94 25.39
C LEU A 128 -3.16 -3.77 26.87
N PHE A 129 -2.40 -2.73 27.20
CA PHE A 129 -1.99 -2.43 28.58
C PHE A 129 -3.07 -1.74 29.43
N GLY A 130 -4.25 -1.46 28.86
CA GLY A 130 -5.37 -0.83 29.57
C GLY A 130 -5.10 0.62 29.98
N TRP A 131 -4.21 1.32 29.28
CA TRP A 131 -3.85 2.72 29.57
C TRP A 131 -4.89 3.73 29.04
N LEU A 132 -5.92 3.26 28.33
CA LEU A 132 -7.01 4.08 27.81
C LEU A 132 -8.23 4.05 28.76
N PRO A 133 -8.61 5.20 29.36
CA PRO A 133 -9.76 5.25 30.26
C PRO A 133 -11.07 4.98 29.49
N GLY A 134 -11.86 4.02 29.96
CA GLY A 134 -13.18 3.69 29.42
C GLY A 134 -13.22 2.56 28.38
N VAL A 135 -12.10 1.91 28.06
CA VAL A 135 -12.06 0.76 27.15
C VAL A 135 -11.67 -0.50 27.93
N ALA A 136 -12.54 -1.51 27.97
CA ALA A 136 -12.25 -2.78 28.64
C ALA A 136 -11.09 -3.47 27.91
N SER A 137 -9.98 -3.73 28.62
CA SER A 137 -8.86 -4.48 28.05
C SER A 137 -9.32 -5.92 27.74
N PRO A 138 -9.09 -6.45 26.52
CA PRO A 138 -9.35 -7.86 26.22
C PRO A 138 -8.56 -8.82 27.14
N ALA A 139 -7.47 -8.36 27.76
CA ALA A 139 -6.66 -9.13 28.68
C ALA A 139 -7.28 -9.29 30.08
N SER A 140 -8.32 -8.53 30.43
CA SER A 140 -9.01 -8.65 31.73
C SER A 140 -10.31 -9.49 31.67
N GLN A 141 -10.59 -10.13 30.53
CA GLN A 141 -11.81 -10.93 30.30
C GLN A 141 -11.54 -12.44 30.16
N THR A 142 -10.32 -12.90 30.43
CA THR A 142 -9.96 -14.31 30.67
C THR A 142 -9.71 -14.53 32.15
#